data_AF-A0A9D2SUV5-F1
#
_entry.id   AF-A0A9D2SUV5-F1
#
_cell.length_a   1.000
_cell.length_b   1.000
_cell.length_c   1.000
_cell.angle_alpha   90.00
_cell.angle_beta   90.00
_cell.angle_gamma   90.00
#
_symmetry.space_group_name_H-M   'P 1'
#
loop_
_entity.id
_entity.type
_entity.pdbx_description
1 polymer ?
#
loop_
_entity_poly.entity_id
_entity_poly.type
_entity_poly.pdbx_seq_one_letter_code
_entity_poly.pdbx_strand_id
1 'polypeptide(L)'
;MNTQAYTPVHAETQSEETETARSGETVQKSVILMIGSDETSRNLTWYANVEEAGSVQWAKQSDMQDGLFPAQYNEVAATSIAANDEGFYSNQATMTGLEENTTYVYRVVNGDTISQIYT
;
A
#
# COMPACT_ATOMS: atom_id res chain seq x y z
N MET A 1 70.36 16.03 10.51
CA MET A 1 69.25 15.80 11.45
C MET A 1 68.11 16.68 11.02
N ASN A 2 66.97 16.10 10.65
CA ASN A 2 65.66 16.75 10.62
C ASN A 2 64.62 15.63 10.72
N THR A 3 63.95 15.55 11.86
CA THR A 3 62.84 14.63 12.14
C THR A 3 61.58 15.16 11.45
N GLN A 4 61.13 14.46 10.41
CA GLN A 4 59.82 14.69 9.80
C GLN A 4 58.75 14.05 10.68
N ALA A 5 57.80 14.86 11.15
CA ALA A 5 56.62 14.42 11.87
C ALA A 5 55.59 13.83 10.89
N TYR A 6 54.98 12.70 11.27
CA TYR A 6 53.86 12.11 10.55
C TYR A 6 52.66 13.06 10.57
N THR A 7 52.13 13.38 9.39
CA THR A 7 50.82 14.03 9.22
C THR A 7 49.86 12.98 8.68
N PRO A 8 48.72 12.70 9.33
CA PRO A 8 47.79 11.70 8.84
C PRO A 8 47.07 12.23 7.59
N VAL A 9 47.09 11.43 6.53
CA VAL A 9 46.17 11.57 5.39
C VAL A 9 44.84 10.99 5.84
N HIS A 10 43.79 11.81 5.93
CA HIS A 10 42.41 11.46 5.54
C HIS A 10 41.49 12.66 5.76
N ALA A 11 41.03 13.24 4.65
CA ALA A 11 39.65 13.69 4.45
C ALA A 11 39.54 14.19 3.01
N GLU A 12 39.35 13.26 2.07
CA GLU A 12 38.69 13.62 0.81
C GLU A 12 37.22 13.84 1.16
N THR A 13 36.76 15.08 1.00
CA THR A 13 35.33 15.41 1.05
C THR A 13 34.66 14.77 -0.15
N GLN A 14 34.09 13.59 0.06
CA GLN A 14 33.17 12.95 -0.88
C GLN A 14 31.80 13.58 -0.68
N SER A 15 31.27 14.15 -1.77
CA SER A 15 29.93 14.69 -1.89
C SER A 15 28.89 13.73 -1.34
N GLU A 16 28.04 14.21 -0.43
CA GLU A 16 26.82 13.54 0.01
C GLU A 16 25.86 13.40 -1.18
N GLU A 17 25.98 12.30 -1.92
CA GLU A 17 24.83 11.79 -2.67
C GLU A 17 23.86 11.26 -1.62
N THR A 18 22.72 11.94 -1.51
CA THR A 18 21.58 11.54 -0.69
C THR A 18 21.22 10.10 -1.02
N GLU A 19 21.56 9.19 -0.11
CA GLU A 19 21.08 7.82 -0.10
C GLU A 19 19.58 7.87 0.20
N THR A 20 18.76 8.04 -0.85
CA THR A 20 17.34 7.71 -0.79
C THR A 20 17.26 6.25 -0.38
N ALA A 21 16.97 6.03 0.90
CA ALA A 21 16.74 4.72 1.48
C ALA A 21 15.86 3.89 0.53
N ARG A 22 16.38 2.76 0.05
CA ARG A 22 15.54 1.71 -0.51
C ARG A 22 14.57 1.30 0.59
N SER A 23 13.35 1.83 0.55
CA SER A 23 12.22 1.22 1.24
C SER A 23 12.16 -0.24 0.80
N GLY A 24 12.06 -1.16 1.74
CA GLY A 24 11.74 -2.55 1.42
C GLY A 24 10.47 -2.60 0.56
N GLU A 25 10.33 -3.65 -0.25
CA GLU A 25 9.10 -3.89 -1.00
C GLU A 25 7.90 -3.95 -0.04
N THR A 26 6.85 -3.18 -0.34
CA THR A 26 5.60 -3.28 0.41
C THR A 26 4.90 -4.59 0.05
N VAL A 27 4.72 -5.45 1.04
CA VAL A 27 4.05 -6.75 0.94
C VAL A 27 2.61 -6.59 1.40
N GLN A 28 1.66 -6.96 0.53
CA GLN A 28 0.24 -7.07 0.85
C GLN A 28 -0.17 -8.55 0.91
N LYS A 29 -0.99 -8.93 1.89
CA LYS A 29 -1.49 -10.31 1.99
C LYS A 29 -2.86 -10.41 2.64
N SER A 30 -3.50 -11.57 2.43
CA SER A 30 -4.78 -11.95 3.04
C SER A 30 -5.87 -10.90 2.85
N VAL A 31 -6.08 -10.46 1.61
CA VAL A 31 -7.21 -9.59 1.25
C VAL A 31 -8.50 -10.38 1.41
N ILE A 32 -9.36 -9.93 2.32
CA ILE A 32 -10.61 -10.58 2.69
C ILE A 32 -11.76 -9.58 2.50
N LEU A 33 -12.77 -10.00 1.74
CA LEU A 33 -14.00 -9.25 1.53
C LEU A 33 -15.13 -9.86 2.36
N MET A 34 -15.87 -9.01 3.09
CA MET A 34 -17.00 -9.38 3.92
C MET A 34 -18.23 -8.55 3.53
N ILE A 35 -19.42 -9.10 3.76
CA ILE A 35 -20.67 -8.36 3.60
C ILE A 35 -20.73 -7.24 4.64
N GLY A 36 -21.24 -6.08 4.25
CA GLY A 36 -21.47 -4.95 5.15
C GLY A 36 -22.75 -5.11 5.98
N SER A 37 -23.31 -3.98 6.43
CA SER A 37 -24.59 -3.96 7.16
C SER A 37 -25.76 -4.42 6.28
N ASP A 38 -25.65 -4.18 4.98
CA ASP A 38 -26.63 -4.45 3.95
C ASP A 38 -25.92 -4.62 2.59
N GLU A 39 -26.70 -4.77 1.52
CA GLU A 39 -26.16 -4.99 0.18
C GLU A 39 -25.40 -3.80 -0.40
N THR A 40 -25.62 -2.58 0.11
CA THR A 40 -24.97 -1.35 -0.36
C THR A 40 -23.56 -1.15 0.18
N SER A 41 -23.07 -2.07 1.00
CA SER A 41 -21.75 -1.99 1.63
C SER A 41 -20.99 -3.31 1.65
N ARG A 42 -19.65 -3.20 1.62
CA ARG A 42 -18.72 -4.31 1.84
C ARG A 42 -17.58 -3.86 2.75
N ASN A 43 -17.11 -4.76 3.60
CA ASN A 43 -15.96 -4.52 4.45
C ASN A 43 -14.75 -5.26 3.90
N LEU A 44 -13.59 -4.60 3.86
CA LEU A 44 -12.32 -5.20 3.50
C LEU A 44 -11.38 -5.23 4.69
N THR A 45 -10.62 -6.31 4.78
CA THR A 45 -9.47 -6.42 5.67
C THR A 45 -8.30 -7.01 4.92
N TRP A 46 -7.10 -6.47 5.12
CA TRP A 46 -5.86 -7.01 4.58
C TRP A 46 -4.68 -6.65 5.48
N TYR A 47 -3.54 -7.31 5.28
CA TYR A 47 -2.30 -6.97 5.97
C TYR A 47 -1.30 -6.32 5.02
N ALA A 48 -0.57 -5.33 5.52
CA ALA A 48 0.57 -4.73 4.85
C ALA A 48 1.76 -4.57 5.81
N ASN A 49 3.00 -4.65 5.32
CA ASN A 49 4.22 -4.44 6.12
C ASN A 49 4.63 -2.96 6.24
N VAL A 50 3.66 -2.05 6.15
CA VAL A 50 3.83 -0.60 6.30
C VAL A 50 2.80 -0.08 7.29
N GLU A 51 3.18 0.90 8.10
CA GLU A 51 2.34 1.45 9.17
C GLU A 51 1.20 2.29 8.59
N GLU A 52 1.52 3.07 7.56
CA GLU A 52 0.61 3.97 6.89
C GLU A 52 -0.60 3.19 6.35
N ALA A 53 -1.78 3.69 6.70
CA ALA A 53 -3.02 3.12 6.24
C ALA A 53 -3.10 3.17 4.71
N GLY A 54 -3.52 2.06 4.13
CA GLY A 54 -3.79 1.97 2.71
C GLY A 54 -5.16 2.51 2.33
N SER A 55 -5.56 2.24 1.10
CA SER A 55 -6.89 2.53 0.59
C SER A 55 -7.47 1.34 -0.18
N VAL A 56 -8.78 1.35 -0.33
CA VAL A 56 -9.50 0.46 -1.26
C VAL A 56 -9.98 1.30 -2.41
N GLN A 57 -9.73 0.82 -3.63
CA GLN A 57 -10.28 1.38 -4.85
C GLN A 57 -11.25 0.39 -5.49
N TRP A 58 -12.42 0.85 -5.93
CA TRP A 58 -13.42 0.00 -6.57
C TRP A 58 -14.20 0.70 -7.68
N ALA A 59 -14.64 -0.08 -8.65
CA ALA A 59 -15.45 0.38 -9.79
C ALA A 59 -16.35 -0.76 -10.27
N LYS A 60 -17.37 -0.45 -11.09
CA LYS A 60 -18.21 -1.50 -11.67
C LYS A 60 -17.36 -2.36 -12.60
N GLN A 61 -17.58 -3.67 -12.58
CA GLN A 61 -16.86 -4.58 -13.49
C GLN A 61 -17.17 -4.26 -14.96
N SER A 62 -18.37 -3.74 -15.25
CA SER A 62 -18.77 -3.28 -16.58
C SER A 62 -17.89 -2.16 -17.15
N ASP A 63 -17.17 -1.43 -16.29
CA ASP A 63 -16.35 -0.28 -16.68
C ASP A 63 -14.91 -0.70 -17.01
N MET A 64 -14.56 -1.98 -16.81
CA MET A 64 -13.27 -2.52 -17.22
C MET A 64 -13.15 -2.55 -18.75
N GLN A 65 -11.96 -2.20 -19.23
CA GLN A 65 -11.59 -2.27 -20.65
C GLN A 65 -10.29 -3.06 -20.75
N ASP A 66 -10.22 -4.01 -21.69
CA ASP A 66 -9.03 -4.83 -21.94
C ASP A 66 -8.47 -5.54 -20.69
N GLY A 67 -9.34 -5.90 -19.74
CA GLY A 67 -8.94 -6.54 -18.48
C GLY A 67 -8.24 -5.61 -17.48
N LEU A 68 -8.20 -4.30 -17.75
CA LEU A 68 -7.58 -3.30 -16.89
C LEU A 68 -8.56 -2.79 -15.83
N PHE A 69 -8.01 -2.40 -14.68
CA PHE A 69 -8.77 -1.72 -13.63
C PHE A 69 -9.29 -0.37 -14.17
N PRO A 70 -10.57 -0.01 -13.94
CA PRO A 70 -11.13 1.22 -14.49
C PRO A 70 -10.36 2.47 -14.06
N ALA A 71 -10.17 3.42 -14.98
CA ALA A 71 -9.49 4.68 -14.69
C ALA A 71 -10.34 5.64 -13.83
N GLN A 72 -11.66 5.46 -13.83
CA GLN A 72 -12.60 6.12 -12.94
C GLN A 72 -13.04 5.11 -11.88
N TYR A 73 -12.78 5.43 -10.62
CA TYR A 73 -13.07 4.55 -9.49
C TYR A 73 -13.45 5.36 -8.27
N ASN A 74 -14.12 4.70 -7.33
CA ASN A 74 -14.32 5.20 -5.98
C ASN A 74 -13.12 4.77 -5.13
N GLU A 75 -12.81 5.56 -4.10
CA GLU A 75 -11.72 5.29 -3.19
C GLU A 75 -12.11 5.63 -1.75
N VAL A 76 -11.66 4.81 -0.81
CA VAL A 76 -11.83 5.05 0.62
C VAL A 76 -10.53 4.71 1.34
N ALA A 77 -10.11 5.60 2.24
CA ALA A 77 -8.98 5.35 3.12
C ALA A 77 -9.34 4.28 4.15
N ALA A 78 -8.37 3.42 4.46
CA ALA A 78 -8.48 2.48 5.54
C ALA A 78 -8.13 3.12 6.89
N THR A 79 -8.47 2.40 7.95
CA THR A 79 -7.77 2.51 9.23
C THR A 79 -6.72 1.41 9.32
N SER A 80 -5.61 1.70 10.00
CA SER A 80 -4.49 0.76 10.17
C SER A 80 -4.17 0.60 11.65
N ILE A 81 -3.98 -0.65 12.08
CA ILE A 81 -3.54 -1.00 13.43
C ILE A 81 -2.43 -2.05 13.34
N ALA A 82 -1.47 -2.01 14.25
CA ALA A 82 -0.45 -3.06 14.33
C ALA A 82 -1.11 -4.44 14.49
N ALA A 83 -0.66 -5.42 13.71
CA ALA A 83 -1.12 -6.80 13.78
C ALA A 83 -0.29 -7.61 14.79
N ASN A 84 -0.79 -8.79 15.15
CA ASN A 84 -0.01 -9.76 15.94
C ASN A 84 1.13 -10.40 15.14
N ASP A 85 1.08 -10.29 13.81
CA ASP A 85 2.17 -10.68 12.92
C ASP A 85 3.19 -9.53 12.87
N GLU A 86 4.37 -9.77 13.45
CA GLU A 86 5.37 -8.73 13.69
C GLU A 86 5.78 -8.04 12.38
N GLY A 87 5.78 -6.71 12.40
CA GLY A 87 6.07 -5.89 11.22
C GLY A 87 4.91 -5.76 10.23
N PHE A 88 3.74 -6.33 10.51
CA PHE A 88 2.52 -6.13 9.71
C PHE A 88 1.47 -5.29 10.45
N TYR A 89 0.65 -4.63 9.65
CA TYR A 89 -0.47 -3.82 10.09
C TYR A 89 -1.75 -4.32 9.41
N SER A 90 -2.81 -4.47 10.20
CA SER A 90 -4.14 -4.81 9.71
C SER A 90 -4.83 -3.53 9.25
N ASN A 91 -5.17 -3.51 7.97
CA ASN A 91 -5.89 -2.43 7.32
C ASN A 91 -7.37 -2.81 7.20
N GLN A 92 -8.26 -1.87 7.52
CA GLN A 92 -9.71 -2.06 7.45
C GLN A 92 -10.41 -0.88 6.79
N ALA A 93 -11.28 -1.17 5.83
CA ALA A 93 -12.03 -0.17 5.08
C ALA A 93 -13.44 -0.67 4.75
N THR A 94 -14.40 0.26 4.62
CA THR A 94 -15.78 -0.04 4.21
C THR A 94 -16.06 0.63 2.87
N MET A 95 -16.28 -0.18 1.84
CA MET A 95 -16.87 0.26 0.58
C MET A 95 -18.35 0.57 0.81
N THR A 96 -18.82 1.70 0.31
CA THR A 96 -20.22 2.14 0.43
C THR A 96 -20.76 2.59 -0.93
N GLY A 97 -22.08 2.81 -1.00
CA GLY A 97 -22.73 3.26 -2.24
C GLY A 97 -22.75 2.21 -3.34
N LEU A 98 -22.72 0.92 -2.96
CA LEU A 98 -22.82 -0.18 -3.92
C LEU A 98 -24.27 -0.32 -4.37
N GLU A 99 -24.45 -0.53 -5.66
CA GLU A 99 -25.75 -0.80 -6.25
C GLU A 99 -26.12 -2.28 -6.08
N GLU A 100 -27.40 -2.52 -5.79
CA GLU A 100 -27.99 -3.85 -5.76
C GLU A 100 -27.72 -4.59 -7.08
N ASN A 101 -27.53 -5.91 -7.02
CA ASN A 101 -27.34 -6.77 -8.19
C ASN A 101 -26.23 -6.31 -9.17
N THR A 102 -25.22 -5.60 -8.67
CA THR A 102 -24.11 -5.08 -9.49
C THR A 102 -22.79 -5.72 -9.09
N THR A 103 -22.03 -6.19 -10.08
CA THR A 103 -20.67 -6.73 -9.84
C THR A 103 -19.64 -5.62 -9.88
N TYR A 104 -18.76 -5.61 -8.88
CA TYR A 104 -17.68 -4.64 -8.74
C TYR A 104 -16.33 -5.34 -8.82
N VAL A 105 -15.32 -4.60 -9.29
CA VAL A 105 -13.92 -4.98 -9.11
C VAL A 105 -13.27 -4.06 -8.10
N TYR A 106 -12.31 -4.59 -7.34
CA TYR A 106 -11.62 -3.85 -6.29
C TYR A 106 -10.13 -4.21 -6.21
N ARG A 107 -9.34 -3.31 -5.62
CA ARG A 107 -7.93 -3.50 -5.30
C ARG A 107 -7.56 -2.71 -4.06
N VAL A 108 -6.51 -3.14 -3.37
CA VAL A 108 -5.95 -2.43 -2.21
C VAL A 108 -4.64 -1.74 -2.57
N VAL A 109 -4.38 -0.59 -1.96
CA VAL A 109 -3.19 0.23 -2.20
C VAL A 109 -2.51 0.53 -0.88
N ASN A 110 -1.18 0.34 -0.79
CA ASN A 110 -0.35 0.77 0.34
C ASN A 110 0.93 1.42 -0.19
N GLY A 111 1.05 2.74 -0.03
CA GLY A 111 2.09 3.51 -0.71
C GLY A 111 1.98 3.35 -2.24
N ASP A 112 3.08 2.96 -2.87
CA ASP A 112 3.13 2.73 -4.33
C ASP A 112 2.70 1.31 -4.73
N THR A 113 2.48 0.41 -3.76
CA THR A 113 2.08 -0.98 -4.06
C THR A 113 0.57 -1.08 -4.24
N ILE A 114 0.19 -1.61 -5.41
CA ILE A 114 -1.19 -1.89 -5.81
C ILE A 114 -1.35 -3.40 -5.95
N SER A 115 -2.39 -3.96 -5.33
CA SER A 115 -2.69 -5.39 -5.45
C SER A 115 -3.13 -5.78 -6.86
N GLN A 116 -3.23 -7.10 -7.10
CA GLN A 116 -4.05 -7.60 -8.21
C GLN A 116 -5.50 -7.11 -8.12
N ILE A 117 -6.23 -7.23 -9.23
CA ILE A 117 -7.67 -6.94 -9.28
C ILE A 117 -8.44 -8.13 -8.73
N TYR A 118 -9.37 -7.87 -7.82
CA TYR A 118 -10.32 -8.83 -7.28
C TYR A 118 -11.74 -8.54 -7.78
N THR A 119 -12.63 -9.52 -7.67
CA THR A 119 -14.07 -9.44 -7.98
C THR A 119 -14.87 -10.07 -6.84
#